data_AF-A0A452QW63-F1
#
_entry.id   AF-A0A452QW63-F1
#
_cell.length_a   1.000
_cell.length_b   1.000
_cell.length_c   1.000
_cell.angle_alpha   90.00
_cell.angle_beta   90.00
_cell.angle_gamma   90.00
#
_symmetry.space_group_name_H-M   'P 1'
#
loop_
_entity.id
_entity.type
_entity.pdbx_description
1 polymer ?
#
loop_
_entity_poly.entity_id
_entity_poly.type
_entity_poly.pdbx_seq_one_letter_code
_entity_poly.pdbx_strand_id
1 'polypeptide(L)' 'NFAESGQVLSCGSNSFGQLGVPHGPRRCTVPQAIELLSEKVVCIAAGLRHALAATGDHLAFIFKIGSS' A
#
# COMPACT_ATOMS: atom_id res chain seq x y z
N ASN A 1 -14.59 5.77 -15.04
CA ASN A 1 -13.22 5.21 -15.04
C ASN A 1 -12.56 5.52 -13.71
N PHE A 2 -12.51 4.57 -12.78
CA PHE A 2 -12.13 4.82 -11.37
C PHE A 2 -10.62 4.60 -11.07
N ALA A 3 -9.75 4.58 -12.08
CA ALA A 3 -8.36 4.14 -11.92
C ALA A 3 -7.29 5.11 -12.45
N GLU A 4 -7.61 6.39 -12.67
CA GLU A 4 -6.63 7.37 -13.22
C GLU A 4 -5.87 8.17 -12.16
N SER A 5 -6.24 8.09 -10.87
CA SER A 5 -5.65 8.94 -9.83
C SER A 5 -4.21 8.57 -9.44
N GLY A 6 -3.70 7.40 -9.89
CA GLY A 6 -2.39 6.89 -9.44
C GLY A 6 -2.32 6.64 -7.92
N GLN A 7 -3.50 6.55 -7.29
CA GLN A 7 -3.65 6.24 -5.87
C GLN A 7 -3.48 4.74 -5.67
N VAL A 8 -2.71 4.36 -4.64
CA VAL A 8 -2.57 2.97 -4.24
C VAL A 8 -3.55 2.65 -3.13
N LEU A 9 -4.26 1.54 -3.29
CA LEU A 9 -5.15 1.00 -2.29
C LEU A 9 -4.55 -0.30 -1.72
N SER A 10 -4.77 -0.56 -0.43
CA SER A 10 -4.37 -1.78 0.26
C SER A 10 -5.55 -2.42 0.99
N CYS A 11 -5.57 -3.75 1.06
CA CYS A 11 -6.53 -4.52 1.86
C CYS A 11 -5.84 -5.79 2.40
N GLY A 12 -6.43 -6.40 3.43
CA GLY A 12 -5.89 -7.59 4.09
C GLY A 12 -5.60 -7.38 5.57
N SER A 13 -4.55 -8.05 6.08
CA SER A 13 -4.12 -7.90 7.48
C SER A 13 -3.35 -6.60 7.67
N ASN A 14 -3.67 -5.88 8.74
CA ASN A 14 -2.95 -4.70 9.23
C ASN A 14 -2.39 -4.93 10.65
N SER A 15 -2.30 -6.17 11.12
CA SER A 15 -1.86 -6.48 12.49
C SER A 15 -0.43 -6.02 12.79
N PHE A 16 0.37 -5.75 11.76
CA PHE A 16 1.74 -5.26 11.83
C PHE A 16 1.94 -3.96 11.03
N GLY A 17 0.86 -3.25 10.65
CA GLY A 17 0.95 -2.03 9.84
C GLY A 17 1.18 -2.27 8.34
N GLN A 18 0.92 -3.49 7.84
CA GLN A 18 1.23 -3.87 6.45
C GLN A 18 0.43 -3.08 5.41
N LEU A 19 -0.69 -2.49 5.81
CA LEU A 19 -1.55 -1.73 4.89
C LEU A 19 -1.09 -0.28 4.73
N GLY A 20 -0.18 0.21 5.56
CA GLY A 20 0.25 1.60 5.51
C GLY A 20 -0.76 2.62 6.00
N VAL A 21 -1.77 2.16 6.74
CA VAL A 21 -2.79 2.97 7.39
C VAL A 21 -2.60 2.84 8.90
N PRO A 22 -1.82 3.74 9.54
CA PRO A 22 -1.41 3.64 10.96
C PRO A 22 -2.59 3.57 11.93
N HIS A 23 -3.73 4.14 11.55
CA HIS A 23 -4.96 4.20 12.35
C HIS A 23 -6.10 3.36 11.75
N GLY A 24 -5.80 2.49 10.78
CA GLY A 24 -6.77 1.61 10.14
C GLY A 24 -7.13 0.37 10.97
N PRO A 25 -8.22 -0.34 10.62
CA PRO A 25 -8.61 -1.57 11.30
C PRO A 25 -7.53 -2.66 11.17
N ARG A 26 -7.40 -3.54 12.18
CA ARG A 26 -6.44 -4.68 12.17
C ARG A 26 -6.59 -5.61 10.97
N ARG A 27 -7.76 -5.64 10.35
CA ARG A 27 -8.04 -6.34 9.10
C ARG A 27 -8.97 -5.48 8.27
N CYS A 28 -8.66 -5.33 7.00
CA CYS A 28 -9.44 -4.53 6.07
C CYS A 28 -9.90 -5.41 4.90
N THR A 29 -11.20 -5.62 4.78
CA THR A 29 -11.81 -6.36 3.67
C THR A 29 -12.16 -5.44 2.49
N VAL A 30 -12.23 -4.14 2.74
CA VAL A 30 -12.44 -3.10 1.73
C VAL A 30 -11.09 -2.42 1.46
N PRO A 31 -10.68 -2.24 0.19
CA PRO A 31 -9.46 -1.49 -0.14
C PRO A 31 -9.48 -0.08 0.45
N GLN A 32 -8.42 0.30 1.16
CA GLN A 32 -8.21 1.63 1.72
C GLN A 32 -7.05 2.32 1.04
N ALA A 33 -7.17 3.63 0.85
CA ALA A 33 -6.09 4.43 0.29
C ALA A 33 -4.90 4.48 1.24
N ILE A 34 -3.71 4.28 0.68
CA ILE A 34 -2.45 4.46 1.42
C ILE A 34 -2.12 5.95 1.40
N GLU A 35 -2.39 6.64 2.50
CA GLU A 35 -2.19 8.10 2.62
C GLU A 35 -0.71 8.50 2.66
N LEU A 36 0.20 7.55 2.93
CA LEU A 36 1.64 7.79 2.95
C LEU A 36 2.24 8.12 1.56
N LEU A 37 1.46 7.88 0.49
CA LEU A 37 1.83 8.18 -0.88
C LEU A 37 1.26 9.53 -1.30
N SER A 38 2.07 10.57 -1.14
CA SER A 38 1.73 11.93 -1.60
C SER A 38 1.97 12.13 -3.10
N GLU A 39 2.76 11.23 -3.69
CA GLU A 39 3.26 11.29 -5.06
C GLU A 39 2.57 10.22 -5.93
N LYS A 40 2.41 10.50 -7.22
CA LYS A 40 1.79 9.55 -8.16
C LYS A 40 2.64 8.29 -8.28
N VAL A 41 2.03 7.14 -7.98
CA VAL A 41 2.69 5.84 -8.17
C VAL A 41 2.64 5.44 -9.64
N VAL A 42 3.78 5.09 -10.20
CA VAL A 42 3.96 4.68 -11.60
C VAL A 42 4.19 3.18 -11.75
N CYS A 43 4.67 2.50 -10.71
CA CYS A 43 4.78 1.04 -10.71
C CYS A 43 4.56 0.45 -9.31
N ILE A 44 4.10 -0.81 -9.28
CA ILE A 44 3.94 -1.60 -8.06
C ILE A 44 4.56 -2.99 -8.27
N ALA A 45 5.14 -3.55 -7.21
CA ALA A 45 5.59 -4.94 -7.17
C ALA A 45 5.22 -5.55 -5.81
N ALA A 46 4.77 -6.80 -5.82
CA ALA A 46 4.41 -7.52 -4.60
C ALA A 46 5.00 -8.93 -4.62
N GLY A 47 5.64 -9.30 -3.52
CA GLY A 47 6.08 -10.66 -3.20
C GLY A 47 5.30 -11.22 -2.02
N LEU A 48 5.61 -12.46 -1.63
CA LEU A 48 4.94 -13.15 -0.50
C LEU A 48 4.91 -12.34 0.80
N ARG A 49 5.92 -11.50 1.04
CA ARG A 49 6.11 -10.79 2.31
C ARG A 49 6.41 -9.30 2.19
N HIS A 50 6.32 -8.73 0.99
CA HIS A 50 6.69 -7.34 0.75
C HIS A 50 5.92 -6.78 -0.43
N ALA A 51 5.63 -5.49 -0.36
CA ALA A 51 5.17 -4.70 -1.49
C ALA A 51 6.07 -3.47 -1.64
N LEU A 52 6.20 -3.01 -2.88
CA LEU A 52 6.96 -1.83 -3.26
C LEU A 52 6.11 -1.00 -4.21
N ALA A 53 6.24 0.32 -4.11
CA ALA A 53 5.66 1.24 -5.08
C ALA A 53 6.72 2.27 -5.49
N ALA A 54 6.91 2.50 -6.78
CA ALA A 54 7.77 3.57 -7.25
C ALA A 54 6.92 4.76 -7.68
N THR A 55 7.39 5.96 -7.35
CA THR A 55 6.87 7.21 -7.89
C THR A 55 7.82 7.71 -8.98
N GLY A 56 7.42 8.72 -9.75
CA GLY A 56 8.20 9.19 -10.91
C GLY A 56 9.64 9.59 -10.58
N ASP A 57 9.86 10.14 -9.38
CA ASP A 57 11.16 10.70 -8.99
C ASP A 57 11.91 9.85 -7.96
N HIS A 58 11.22 8.99 -7.19
CA HIS A 58 11.80 8.24 -6.07
C HIS A 58 11.19 6.84 -5.88
N LEU A 59 11.98 5.90 -5.36
CA LEU A 59 11.50 4.59 -4.89
C LEU A 59 10.91 4.72 -3.48
N ALA A 60 9.64 4.38 -3.30
CA ALA A 60 9.02 4.30 -1.97
C ALA A 60 8.86 2.83 -1.53
N PHE A 61 9.32 2.51 -0.32
CA PHE A 61 9.13 1.17 0.27
C PHE A 61 7.79 1.12 0.99
N ILE A 62 6.87 0.32 0.47
CA ILE A 62 5.46 0.33 0.88
C ILE A 62 5.11 -1.05 1.41
N PHE A 63 5.66 -1.26 2.62
CA PHE A 63 5.26 -2.25 3.61
C PHE A 63 5.67 -3.71 3.41
N LYS A 64 5.98 -4.31 4.56
CA LYS A 64 6.23 -5.73 4.76
C LYS A 64 4.88 -6.42 4.95
N ILE A 65 4.49 -7.32 4.05
CA ILE A 65 3.34 -8.20 4.23
C ILE A 65 3.77 -9.26 5.26
N GLY A 66 3.62 -8.97 6.55
CA GLY A 66 4.02 -9.88 7.63
C GLY A 66 3.37 -11.26 7.47
N SER A 67 4.20 -12.29 7.24
CA SER A 67 3.83 -13.67 7.51
C SER A 67 4.20 -14.00 8.95
N SER A 68 3.18 -14.35 9.72
CA SER A 68 3.16 -14.86 11.10
C SER A 68 3.68 -13.95 12.21
#